data_AF-A0AAW4WVK0-F1
#
_entry.id   AF-A0AAW4WVK0-F1
#
_cell.length_a   1.000
_cell.length_b   1.000
_cell.length_c   1.000
_cell.angle_alpha   90.00
_cell.angle_beta   90.00
_cell.angle_gamma   90.00
#
_symmetry.space_group_name_H-M   'P 1'
#
loop_
_entity.id
_entity.type
_entity.pdbx_description
1 polymer ?
#
loop_
_entity_poly.entity_id
_entity_poly.type
_entity_poly.pdbx_seq_one_letter_code
_entity_poly.pdbx_strand_id
1 'polypeptide(L)'
;MVKIQPENSEKYVKRVLNLLLKQYVLNWLGESQYRSTFKLSEAVNFCGQHKMELIKYHVDSLLEEEKNLEYVYEKIIDFKEFKDLLNYLAPCDFDTPESTLLEILRKHDQITIVEHKENDRFKYCLGD
;
A
#
# COMPACT_ATOMS: atom_id res chain seq x y z
N MET A 1 -22.32 22.18 -0.29
CA MET A 1 -21.86 21.83 -1.65
C MET A 1 -20.70 20.86 -1.53
N VAL A 2 -20.92 19.58 -1.85
CA VAL A 2 -19.84 18.59 -1.95
C VAL A 2 -19.05 18.93 -3.21
N LYS A 3 -17.80 19.37 -3.07
CA LYS A 3 -16.92 19.58 -4.23
C LYS A 3 -16.66 18.20 -4.83
N ILE A 4 -17.34 17.88 -5.94
CA ILE A 4 -16.99 16.73 -6.78
C ILE A 4 -15.59 17.04 -7.31
N GLN A 5 -14.59 16.34 -6.76
CA GLN A 5 -13.20 16.53 -7.17
C GLN A 5 -13.02 15.87 -8.54
N PRO A 6 -12.23 16.47 -9.45
CA PRO A 6 -11.98 15.84 -10.74
C PRO A 6 -11.31 14.48 -10.52
N GLU A 7 -11.83 13.48 -11.22
CA GLU A 7 -11.37 12.08 -11.21
C GLU A 7 -9.90 11.96 -11.67
N ASN A 8 -9.37 13.01 -12.32
CA ASN A 8 -7.98 13.14 -12.76
C ASN A 8 -7.12 13.97 -11.78
N SER A 9 -7.26 13.75 -10.46
CA SER A 9 -6.44 14.45 -9.46
C SER A 9 -5.49 13.50 -8.76
N GLU A 10 -4.28 13.98 -8.45
CA GLU A 10 -3.29 13.21 -7.67
C GLU A 10 -3.89 12.69 -6.34
N LYS A 11 -4.75 13.50 -5.72
CA LYS A 11 -5.49 13.11 -4.51
C LYS A 11 -6.42 11.92 -4.74
N TYR A 12 -7.10 11.86 -5.88
CA TYR A 12 -7.93 10.70 -6.25
C TYR A 12 -7.06 9.46 -6.44
N VAL A 13 -5.96 9.57 -7.18
CA VAL A 13 -5.02 8.45 -7.42
C VAL A 13 -4.48 7.90 -6.10
N LYS A 14 -3.96 8.78 -5.23
CA LYS A 14 -3.47 8.39 -3.90
C LYS A 14 -4.56 7.72 -3.06
N ARG A 15 -5.82 8.15 -3.16
CA ARG A 15 -6.94 7.52 -2.44
C ARG A 15 -7.20 6.10 -2.94
N VAL A 16 -7.31 5.90 -4.25
CA VAL A 16 -7.55 4.58 -4.84
C VAL A 16 -6.41 3.62 -4.50
N LEU A 17 -5.17 4.06 -4.69
CA LEU A 17 -3.99 3.26 -4.40
C LEU A 17 -3.88 2.91 -2.91
N ASN A 18 -4.23 3.82 -2.00
CA ASN A 18 -4.28 3.52 -0.56
C ASN A 18 -5.33 2.45 -0.23
N LEU A 19 -6.50 2.48 -0.87
CA LEU A 19 -7.55 1.47 -0.65
C LEU A 19 -7.10 0.08 -1.12
N LEU A 20 -6.54 0.01 -2.33
CA LEU A 20 -5.97 -1.24 -2.87
C LEU A 20 -4.85 -1.74 -1.95
N LEU A 21 -3.91 -0.85 -1.60
CA LEU A 21 -2.76 -1.22 -0.80
C LEU A 21 -3.15 -1.76 0.59
N LYS A 22 -4.18 -1.20 1.23
CA LYS A 22 -4.74 -1.73 2.48
C LYS A 22 -5.15 -3.20 2.35
N GLN A 23 -5.88 -3.55 1.29
CA GLN A 23 -6.26 -4.95 1.03
C GLN A 23 -5.04 -5.84 0.79
N TYR A 24 -4.06 -5.37 0.02
CA TYR A 24 -2.84 -6.15 -0.27
C TYR A 24 -2.00 -6.42 0.98
N VAL A 25 -1.84 -5.43 1.87
CA VAL A 25 -1.08 -5.62 3.11
C VAL A 25 -1.82 -6.53 4.09
N LEU A 26 -3.16 -6.44 4.15
CA LEU A 26 -3.97 -7.35 4.95
C LEU A 26 -3.83 -8.80 4.47
N ASN A 27 -3.99 -9.05 3.17
CA ASN A 27 -3.84 -10.38 2.57
C ASN A 27 -2.43 -10.92 2.79
N TRP A 28 -1.40 -10.08 2.59
CA TRP A 28 -0.01 -10.47 2.84
C TRP A 28 0.24 -10.91 4.28
N LEU A 29 -0.25 -10.14 5.27
CA LEU A 29 -0.13 -10.52 6.68
C LEU A 29 -0.95 -11.77 6.99
N GLY A 30 -2.15 -11.91 6.42
CA GLY A 30 -3.02 -13.08 6.57
C GLY A 30 -2.46 -14.37 5.98
N GLU A 31 -1.73 -14.32 4.88
CA GLU A 31 -0.98 -15.46 4.32
C GLU A 31 0.19 -15.87 5.24
N SER A 32 0.69 -14.93 6.03
CA SER A 32 1.80 -15.15 6.96
C SER A 32 1.36 -15.69 8.33
N GLN A 33 0.19 -16.31 8.43
CA GLN A 33 -0.48 -16.87 9.63
C GLN A 33 0.40 -17.56 10.70
N TYR A 34 1.60 -18.03 10.35
CA TYR A 34 2.57 -18.64 11.28
C TYR A 34 3.54 -17.63 11.92
N ARG A 35 3.54 -16.36 11.49
CA ARG A 35 4.47 -15.31 11.91
C ARG A 35 3.69 -14.06 12.32
N SER A 36 3.46 -13.91 13.63
CA SER A 36 2.90 -12.67 14.20
C SER A 36 3.89 -11.50 14.22
N THR A 37 5.03 -11.62 13.51
CA THR A 37 6.04 -10.58 13.43
C THR A 37 6.55 -10.42 12.01
N PHE A 38 6.85 -9.18 11.61
CA PHE A 38 7.55 -8.86 10.37
C PHE A 38 8.68 -7.87 10.67
N LYS A 39 9.66 -7.79 9.77
CA LYS A 39 10.66 -6.71 9.77
C LYS A 39 10.28 -5.74 8.65
N LEU A 40 10.16 -4.44 8.95
CA LEU A 40 9.59 -3.47 8.01
C LEU A 40 10.48 -3.29 6.77
N SER A 41 11.80 -3.21 6.96
CA SER A 41 12.77 -3.16 5.87
C SER A 41 12.67 -4.39 4.98
N GLU A 42 12.42 -5.56 5.56
CA GLU A 42 12.20 -6.78 4.78
C GLU A 42 10.86 -6.70 4.06
N ALA A 43 9.79 -6.22 4.69
CA ALA A 43 8.49 -6.06 4.03
C ALA A 43 8.58 -5.17 2.79
N VAL A 44 9.27 -4.02 2.87
CA VAL A 44 9.48 -3.12 1.73
C VAL A 44 10.30 -3.80 0.62
N ASN A 45 11.42 -4.43 0.98
CA ASN A 45 12.36 -5.00 0.00
C ASN A 45 11.91 -6.34 -0.58
N PHE A 46 11.33 -7.24 0.22
CA PHE A 46 10.82 -8.55 -0.23
C PHE A 46 9.51 -8.43 -1.00
N CYS A 47 8.66 -7.43 -0.75
CA CYS A 47 7.51 -7.18 -1.62
C CYS A 47 7.97 -6.87 -3.06
N GLY A 48 9.07 -6.13 -3.19
CA GLY A 48 9.88 -6.03 -4.42
C GLY A 48 9.08 -5.68 -5.69
N GLN A 49 9.59 -6.14 -6.83
CA GLN A 49 8.95 -5.98 -8.14
C GLN A 49 7.65 -6.79 -8.27
N HIS A 50 7.62 -8.02 -7.74
CA HIS A 50 6.48 -8.92 -7.89
C HIS A 50 5.18 -8.36 -7.29
N LYS A 51 5.24 -7.75 -6.10
CA LYS A 51 4.04 -7.13 -5.50
C LYS A 51 3.57 -5.91 -6.32
N MET A 52 4.51 -5.13 -6.85
CA MET A 52 4.17 -4.00 -7.72
C MET A 52 3.49 -4.46 -9.01
N GLU A 53 3.96 -5.55 -9.63
CA GLU A 53 3.32 -6.17 -10.80
C GLU A 53 1.90 -6.66 -10.50
N LEU A 54 1.68 -7.29 -9.34
CA LEU A 54 0.34 -7.70 -8.91
C LEU A 54 -0.60 -6.51 -8.74
N ILE A 55 -0.12 -5.40 -8.18
CA ILE A 55 -0.92 -4.18 -8.03
C ILE A 55 -1.24 -3.57 -9.40
N LYS A 56 -0.27 -3.53 -10.32
CA LYS A 56 -0.49 -3.08 -11.70
C LYS A 56 -1.54 -3.92 -12.41
N TYR A 57 -1.41 -5.25 -12.32
CA TYR A 57 -2.36 -6.18 -12.91
C TYR A 57 -3.78 -6.00 -12.36
N HIS A 58 -3.90 -5.77 -11.04
CA HIS A 58 -5.21 -5.51 -10.43
C HIS A 58 -5.82 -4.19 -10.93
N VAL A 59 -5.03 -3.11 -10.99
CA VAL A 59 -5.52 -1.82 -11.51
C VAL A 59 -5.91 -1.93 -12.99
N ASP A 60 -5.13 -2.66 -13.79
CA ASP A 60 -5.43 -2.95 -15.20
C ASP A 60 -6.73 -3.77 -15.34
N SER A 61 -6.91 -4.81 -14.54
CA SER A 61 -8.14 -5.60 -14.52
C SER A 61 -9.37 -4.77 -14.13
N LEU A 62 -9.24 -3.84 -13.18
CA LEU A 62 -10.33 -2.95 -12.81
C LEU A 62 -10.59 -1.88 -13.88
N LEU A 63 -9.60 -1.52 -14.70
CA LEU A 63 -9.77 -0.57 -15.81
C LEU A 63 -10.74 -1.10 -16.87
N GLU A 64 -10.77 -2.43 -17.08
CA GLU A 64 -11.74 -3.07 -17.98
C GLU A 64 -13.20 -2.83 -17.53
N GLU A 65 -13.41 -2.65 -16.23
CA GLU A 65 -14.73 -2.45 -15.61
C GLU A 65 -15.04 -0.96 -15.34
N GLU A 66 -14.04 -0.16 -15.01
CA GLU A 66 -14.16 1.26 -14.64
C GLU A 66 -13.19 2.16 -15.40
N LYS A 67 -13.69 2.85 -16.44
CA LYS A 67 -12.91 3.82 -17.25
C LYS A 67 -12.22 4.92 -16.43
N ASN A 68 -12.71 5.21 -15.24
CA ASN A 68 -12.17 6.25 -14.36
C ASN A 68 -10.85 5.86 -13.66
N LEU A 69 -10.31 4.67 -13.94
CA LEU A 69 -9.00 4.21 -13.45
C LEU A 69 -7.85 4.47 -14.42
N GLU A 70 -8.11 4.99 -15.62
CA GLU A 70 -7.08 5.23 -16.65
C GLU A 70 -5.94 6.09 -16.08
N TYR A 71 -6.28 7.15 -15.36
CA TYR A 71 -5.30 8.03 -14.73
C TYR A 71 -4.52 7.38 -13.58
N VAL A 72 -5.11 6.39 -12.89
CA VAL A 72 -4.40 5.60 -11.87
C VAL A 72 -3.39 4.68 -12.55
N TYR A 73 -3.83 3.99 -13.61
CA TYR A 73 -3.00 3.09 -14.40
C TYR A 73 -1.79 3.82 -15.01
N GLU A 74 -2.02 4.96 -15.68
CA GLU A 74 -0.96 5.80 -16.25
C GLU A 74 0.07 6.25 -15.21
N LYS A 75 -0.35 6.47 -13.96
CA LYS A 75 0.58 6.86 -12.89
C LYS A 75 1.45 5.73 -12.40
N ILE A 76 0.89 4.53 -12.26
CA ILE A 76 1.62 3.42 -11.66
C ILE A 76 2.40 2.58 -12.66
N ILE A 77 2.14 2.71 -13.97
CA ILE A 77 2.80 1.90 -15.00
C ILE A 77 4.33 2.04 -14.96
N ASP A 78 4.84 3.21 -14.56
CA ASP A 78 6.27 3.48 -14.46
C ASP A 78 6.91 3.03 -13.13
N PHE A 79 6.11 2.63 -12.13
CA PHE A 79 6.63 2.19 -10.83
C PHE A 79 7.27 0.81 -10.97
N LYS A 80 8.55 0.69 -10.65
CA LYS A 80 9.31 -0.55 -10.85
C LYS A 80 9.22 -1.46 -9.64
N GLU A 81 9.29 -0.87 -8.46
CA GLU A 81 9.34 -1.58 -7.19
C GLU A 81 8.25 -1.09 -6.25
N PHE A 82 7.86 -1.93 -5.30
CA PHE A 82 6.90 -1.58 -4.26
C PHE A 82 7.26 -0.29 -3.50
N LYS A 83 8.56 -0.01 -3.34
CA LYS A 83 9.05 1.23 -2.73
C LYS A 83 8.66 2.49 -3.52
N ASP A 84 8.54 2.40 -4.85
CA ASP A 84 8.15 3.54 -5.70
C ASP A 84 6.69 3.93 -5.40
N LEU A 85 5.82 2.93 -5.23
CA LEU A 85 4.45 3.14 -4.78
C LEU A 85 4.41 3.75 -3.38
N LEU A 86 5.19 3.24 -2.42
CA LEU A 86 5.23 3.78 -1.07
C LEU A 86 5.75 5.22 -1.04
N ASN A 87 6.80 5.54 -1.80
CA ASN A 87 7.29 6.91 -1.96
C ASN A 87 6.21 7.83 -2.55
N TYR A 88 5.45 7.35 -3.54
CA TYR A 88 4.37 8.13 -4.11
C TYR A 88 3.24 8.40 -3.08
N LEU A 89 2.93 7.42 -2.24
CA LEU A 89 1.89 7.53 -1.21
C LEU A 89 2.33 8.27 0.05
N ALA A 90 3.61 8.61 0.17
CA ALA A 90 4.17 9.35 1.29
C ALA A 90 3.38 10.64 1.58
N PRO A 91 2.92 10.85 2.83
CA PRO A 91 2.31 12.10 3.25
C PRO A 91 3.28 13.29 3.20
N CYS A 92 4.57 13.05 3.48
CA CYS A 92 5.62 14.06 3.49
C CYS A 92 6.82 13.61 2.66
N ASP A 93 7.51 14.58 2.03
CA ASP A 93 8.65 14.33 1.13
C ASP A 93 9.86 13.66 1.82
N PHE A 94 9.89 13.66 3.16
CA PHE A 94 10.96 13.06 3.97
C PHE A 94 10.60 11.68 4.52
N ASP A 95 9.39 11.20 4.29
CA ASP A 95 8.96 9.88 4.74
C ASP A 95 9.69 8.82 3.91
N THR A 96 10.24 7.81 4.60
CA THR A 96 10.79 6.64 3.92
C THR A 96 9.67 5.67 3.52
N PRO A 97 9.91 4.78 2.53
CA PRO A 97 8.98 3.69 2.21
C PRO A 97 8.54 2.91 3.45
N GLU A 98 9.48 2.61 4.36
CA GLU A 98 9.22 1.91 5.62
C GLU A 98 8.24 2.69 6.48
N SER A 99 8.51 3.97 6.74
CA SER A 99 7.62 4.81 7.55
C SER A 99 6.23 4.93 6.93
N THR A 100 6.14 5.02 5.61
CA THR A 100 4.87 5.09 4.88
C THR A 100 4.09 3.77 5.01
N LEU A 101 4.75 2.63 4.82
CA LEU A 101 4.15 1.31 5.02
C LEU A 101 3.65 1.13 6.45
N LEU A 102 4.46 1.52 7.45
CA LEU A 102 4.07 1.45 8.85
C LEU A 102 2.84 2.30 9.17
N GLU A 103 2.75 3.51 8.61
CA GLU A 103 1.58 4.37 8.76
C GLU A 103 0.32 3.78 8.10
N ILE A 104 0.46 3.14 6.93
CA ILE A 104 -0.65 2.44 6.27
C ILE A 104 -1.15 1.30 7.15
N LEU A 105 -0.23 0.49 7.69
CA LEU A 105 -0.55 -0.62 8.58
C LEU A 105 -1.24 -0.13 9.87
N ARG A 106 -0.75 0.94 10.49
CA ARG A 106 -1.36 1.55 11.70
C ARG A 106 -2.75 2.13 11.46
N LYS A 107 -3.04 2.58 10.23
CA LYS A 107 -4.34 3.15 9.84
C LYS A 107 -5.29 2.11 9.24
N HIS A 108 -4.90 0.84 9.24
CA HIS A 108 -5.75 -0.25 8.82
C HIS A 108 -6.68 -0.62 9.98
N ASP A 109 -7.96 -0.81 9.67
CA ASP A 109 -9.02 -1.14 10.63
C ASP A 109 -8.83 -2.54 11.25
N GLN A 110 -8.41 -3.50 10.43
CA GLN A 110 -8.18 -4.89 10.84
C GLN A 110 -6.75 -5.22 11.30
N ILE A 111 -5.81 -4.27 11.33
CA ILE A 111 -4.41 -4.56 11.71
C ILE A 111 -4.05 -3.77 12.96
N THR A 112 -3.67 -4.48 14.02
CA THR A 112 -3.10 -3.86 15.21
C THR A 112 -1.60 -4.09 15.23
N ILE A 113 -0.82 -3.00 15.13
CA ILE A 113 0.64 -3.05 15.23
C ILE A 113 1.07 -2.89 16.69
N VAL A 114 1.86 -3.85 17.18
CA VAL A 114 2.49 -3.84 18.50
C VAL A 114 3.99 -3.60 18.30
N GLU A 115 4.46 -2.46 18.78
CA GLU A 115 5.85 -2.03 18.61
C GLU A 115 6.81 -2.92 19.41
N HIS A 116 7.80 -3.51 18.73
CA HIS A 116 9.00 -4.04 19.37
C HIS A 116 10.15 -3.07 19.10
N LYS A 117 10.76 -2.54 20.16
CA LYS A 117 11.77 -1.47 20.06
C LYS A 117 13.12 -1.90 19.48
N GLU A 118 13.28 -3.16 19.09
CA GLU A 118 14.54 -3.69 18.59
C GLU A 118 14.46 -4.06 17.10
N ASN A 119 15.39 -3.51 16.32
CA ASN A 119 15.72 -3.94 14.95
C ASN A 119 14.59 -3.90 13.92
N ASP A 120 13.73 -2.86 13.95
CA ASP A 120 12.70 -2.64 12.93
C ASP A 120 11.71 -3.81 12.78
N ARG A 121 11.59 -4.60 13.85
CA ARG A 121 10.70 -5.74 13.93
C ARG A 121 9.43 -5.31 14.62
N PHE A 122 8.29 -5.62 14.02
CA PHE A 122 6.98 -5.32 14.56
C PHE A 122 6.22 -6.61 14.80
N LYS A 123 5.51 -6.68 15.92
CA LYS A 123 4.49 -7.69 16.13
C LYS A 123 3.16 -7.14 15.64
N TYR A 124 2.28 -8.00 15.14
CA TYR A 124 0.96 -7.58 14.71
C TYR A 124 -0.11 -8.61 15.07
N CYS A 125 -1.35 -8.14 15.12
CA CYS A 125 -2.55 -8.95 15.26
C CYS A 125 -3.54 -8.55 14.17
N LEU A 126 -4.26 -9.54 13.63
CA LEU A 126 -5.35 -9.33 12.69
C LEU A 126 -6.67 -9.40 13.46
N GLY A 127 -7.55 -8.43 13.24
CA GLY A 127 -8.93 -8.45 13.72
C GLY A 127 -9.84 -9.26 12.78
N ASP A 128 -11.01 -9.62 13.29
CA ASP A 128 -12.10 -10.24 12.52
C ASP A 128 -12.90 -9.20 11.70
#